data_AF-A0AAP4VKU1-F1
#
_entry.id   AF-A0AAP4VKU1-F1
#
_cell.length_a   1.000
_cell.length_b   1.000
_cell.length_c   1.000
_cell.angle_alpha   90.00
_cell.angle_beta   90.00
_cell.angle_gamma   90.00
#
_symmetry.space_group_name_H-M   'P 1'
#
loop_
_entity.id
_entity.type
_entity.pdbx_description
1 polymer ?
#
loop_
_entity_poly.entity_id
_entity_poly.type
_entity_poly.pdbx_seq_one_letter_code
_entity_poly.pdbx_strand_id
1 'polypeptide(L)'
;MSLLPVMFGVYVGKVAANELEVSVMSFGITTNGGGDYGNNEISVSEDGWLRVAVGDTVSNEKISGIGLYETRLDKESSGVVAEIKHLLCASDAPTPDERYNELFNAKCEIDGKVVERSSNLGGLGRDRAKKVMQGFEKLKKFGLDNGRAIVKLDASVKLIVRNEKGILVTVRFSNNGEYPISFEIPEKWGSGRNREILGVNGSLVTSDDVTIGFALAGRSLLNKENFPNERVAIAPFNAVDLTVKGDSDDKFPAGVYEVNAVVHANIKVDGIKNNLNYVDFHSDYKNPARVTFDRDYPSTPQEREQWESTHRVSMSYKPVKPGETFVEDGLYRAVRLNAGGSYRSLQVMPFKAGDIATTDSVKMPMESGDGVHLDGPVQWVWEGSAPIPTKPFSSAYVEGTEQFSLPGAACPRGGRWVARVRANADYSTPEYRYDLSRIVTMRRGQPMSSISNDAGNAEWEWVGV
;
A
#
# COMPACT_ATOMS: atom_id res chain seq x y z
N MET A 1 10.68 -3.78 -11.12
CA MET A 1 10.77 -4.89 -10.14
C MET A 1 11.23 -4.33 -8.80
N SER A 2 10.29 -3.91 -7.97
CA SER A 2 10.56 -3.32 -6.65
C SER A 2 10.26 -4.38 -5.59
N LEU A 3 11.26 -5.18 -5.26
CA LEU A 3 11.19 -6.14 -4.16
C LEU A 3 11.13 -5.39 -2.83
N LEU A 4 10.01 -5.51 -2.12
CA LEU A 4 9.88 -5.09 -0.72
C LEU A 4 10.83 -5.94 0.16
N PRO A 5 11.58 -5.34 1.09
CA PRO A 5 12.58 -6.06 1.88
C PRO A 5 11.91 -6.84 3.03
N VAL A 6 12.18 -8.13 3.10
CA VAL A 6 11.78 -9.04 4.18
C VAL A 6 12.81 -8.97 5.31
N MET A 7 12.39 -8.59 6.51
CA MET A 7 13.19 -8.70 7.74
C MET A 7 12.30 -9.26 8.87
N PHE A 8 12.73 -10.39 9.44
CA PHE A 8 12.05 -11.18 10.47
C PHE A 8 12.26 -10.59 11.87
N GLY A 9 11.19 -10.47 12.64
CA GLY A 9 11.22 -10.24 14.09
C GLY A 9 10.17 -11.14 14.74
N VAL A 10 10.61 -12.00 15.66
CA VAL A 10 9.75 -12.94 16.38
C VAL A 10 9.11 -12.20 17.56
N TYR A 11 7.78 -12.21 17.64
CA TYR A 11 7.05 -11.78 18.84
C TYR A 11 6.08 -12.88 19.26
N VAL A 12 6.20 -13.32 20.51
CA VAL A 12 5.39 -14.38 21.11
C VAL A 12 4.16 -13.74 21.75
N GLY A 13 3.02 -13.82 21.06
CA GLY A 13 1.72 -13.45 21.60
C GLY A 13 1.04 -14.64 22.29
N LYS A 14 0.69 -14.50 23.58
CA LYS A 14 -0.20 -15.45 24.27
C LYS A 14 -1.62 -15.29 23.72
N VAL A 15 -2.15 -16.34 23.09
CA VAL A 15 -3.57 -16.41 22.70
C VAL A 15 -4.37 -17.02 23.84
N ALA A 16 -5.39 -16.30 24.30
CA ALA A 16 -6.34 -16.79 25.28
C ALA A 16 -7.23 -17.87 24.68
N ALA A 17 -7.32 -19.02 25.36
CA ALA A 17 -8.29 -20.05 25.05
C ALA A 17 -9.71 -19.52 25.34
N ASN A 18 -10.49 -19.26 24.28
CA ASN A 18 -11.85 -18.74 24.40
C ASN A 18 -12.86 -19.90 24.57
N GLU A 19 -13.22 -20.14 25.83
CA GLU A 19 -14.32 -20.98 26.30
C GLU A 19 -15.68 -20.52 25.71
N LEU A 20 -16.62 -21.47 25.57
CA LEU A 20 -17.97 -21.35 24.95
C LEU A 20 -18.02 -21.39 23.40
N GLU A 21 -17.57 -22.54 22.88
CA GLU A 21 -18.31 -23.48 21.98
C GLU A 21 -17.50 -24.80 21.82
N VAL A 22 -16.51 -25.01 22.69
CA VAL A 22 -15.60 -26.16 22.72
C VAL A 22 -16.35 -27.49 22.99
N SER A 23 -17.62 -27.45 23.44
CA SER A 23 -18.31 -28.66 23.87
C SER A 23 -18.76 -29.61 22.74
N VAL A 24 -18.71 -29.24 21.45
CA VAL A 24 -19.11 -30.13 20.32
C VAL A 24 -17.97 -30.40 19.31
N MET A 25 -16.81 -29.76 19.47
CA MET A 25 -15.68 -29.93 18.54
C MET A 25 -14.82 -31.15 18.91
N SER A 26 -14.56 -32.02 17.93
CA SER A 26 -13.61 -33.12 18.06
C SER A 26 -12.16 -32.62 17.98
N PHE A 27 -11.85 -31.77 17.00
CA PHE A 27 -10.58 -31.04 16.94
C PHE A 27 -10.69 -29.81 16.02
N GLY A 28 -9.73 -28.89 16.15
CA GLY A 28 -9.47 -27.80 15.23
C GLY A 28 -7.97 -27.61 15.00
N ILE A 29 -7.60 -27.19 13.80
CA ILE A 29 -6.22 -26.87 13.41
C ILE A 29 -6.24 -25.51 12.74
N THR A 30 -5.38 -24.61 13.19
CA THR A 30 -5.18 -23.27 12.61
C THR A 30 -3.78 -23.17 12.03
N THR A 31 -3.67 -22.71 10.79
CA THR A 31 -2.41 -22.60 10.03
C THR A 31 -2.22 -21.18 9.53
N ASN A 32 -0.97 -20.73 9.58
CA ASN A 32 -0.55 -19.38 9.19
C ASN A 32 -1.30 -18.23 9.88
N GLY A 33 -0.65 -17.08 9.76
CA GLY A 33 -1.05 -15.79 10.30
C GLY A 33 0.17 -14.99 10.75
N GLY A 34 1.22 -15.59 11.32
CA GLY A 34 2.46 -14.88 11.71
C GLY A 34 2.24 -13.55 12.46
N GLY A 35 1.13 -13.41 13.20
CA GLY A 35 0.64 -12.15 13.77
C GLY A 35 0.17 -11.08 12.76
N ASP A 36 0.56 -11.21 11.50
CA ASP A 36 0.57 -10.17 10.49
C ASP A 36 -0.34 -10.46 9.27
N TYR A 37 -0.99 -11.64 9.19
CA TYR A 37 -1.84 -12.08 8.06
C TYR A 37 -3.11 -12.82 8.54
N GLY A 38 -4.06 -13.05 7.63
CA GLY A 38 -5.29 -13.77 7.93
C GLY A 38 -5.09 -15.25 8.32
N ASN A 39 -6.01 -15.80 9.12
CA ASN A 39 -5.93 -17.18 9.58
C ASN A 39 -6.63 -18.15 8.62
N ASN A 40 -6.05 -19.34 8.44
CA ASN A 40 -6.73 -20.48 7.83
C ASN A 40 -6.99 -21.53 8.91
N GLU A 41 -8.18 -22.11 8.95
CA GLU A 41 -8.56 -23.08 9.98
C GLU A 41 -9.43 -24.19 9.40
N ILE A 42 -9.27 -25.40 9.94
CA ILE A 42 -10.31 -26.42 9.89
C ILE A 42 -10.77 -26.74 11.31
N SER A 43 -12.07 -26.97 11.47
CA SER A 43 -12.65 -27.53 12.69
C SER A 43 -13.62 -28.65 12.34
N VAL A 44 -13.58 -29.71 13.14
CA VAL A 44 -14.42 -30.89 12.95
C VAL A 44 -15.24 -31.12 14.20
N SER A 45 -16.55 -31.21 14.04
CA SER A 45 -17.48 -31.53 15.11
C SER A 45 -17.60 -33.04 15.35
N GLU A 46 -18.06 -33.43 16.53
CA GLU A 46 -18.29 -34.84 16.88
C GLU A 46 -19.40 -35.49 16.03
N ASP A 47 -20.35 -34.73 15.52
CA ASP A 47 -21.44 -35.19 14.65
C ASP A 47 -21.07 -35.21 13.14
N GLY A 48 -19.80 -34.98 12.81
CA GLY A 48 -19.23 -35.21 11.48
C GLY A 48 -19.35 -34.03 10.52
N TRP A 49 -19.51 -32.81 11.03
CA TRP A 49 -19.38 -31.59 10.24
C TRP A 49 -17.94 -31.11 10.20
N LEU A 50 -17.53 -30.68 9.01
CA LEU A 50 -16.28 -29.99 8.76
C LEU A 50 -16.58 -28.52 8.47
N ARG A 51 -15.92 -27.64 9.21
CA ARG A 51 -15.84 -26.21 8.91
C ARG A 51 -14.44 -25.86 8.44
N VAL A 52 -14.35 -25.09 7.37
CA VAL A 52 -13.10 -24.58 6.80
C VAL A 52 -13.17 -23.07 6.74
N ALA A 53 -12.36 -22.38 7.54
CA ALA A 53 -12.17 -20.94 7.45
C ALA A 53 -10.95 -20.64 6.59
N VAL A 54 -11.11 -19.73 5.63
CA VAL A 54 -10.01 -19.23 4.80
C VAL A 54 -10.00 -17.70 4.89
N GLY A 55 -9.08 -17.18 5.70
CA GLY A 55 -8.88 -15.75 5.93
C GLY A 55 -7.66 -15.18 5.20
N ASP A 56 -6.77 -16.04 4.68
CA ASP A 56 -5.61 -15.66 3.87
C ASP A 56 -5.70 -16.35 2.50
N THR A 57 -5.99 -15.54 1.47
CA THR A 57 -6.06 -15.97 0.07
C THR A 57 -5.17 -15.14 -0.85
N VAL A 58 -4.36 -14.21 -0.32
CA VAL A 58 -3.59 -13.26 -1.15
C VAL A 58 -2.65 -13.94 -2.16
N SER A 59 -2.18 -15.14 -1.84
CA SER A 59 -1.31 -15.98 -2.69
C SER A 59 -2.05 -17.12 -3.40
N ASN A 60 -3.38 -17.21 -3.24
CA ASN A 60 -4.19 -18.32 -3.76
C ASN A 60 -5.06 -17.90 -4.94
N GLU A 61 -4.51 -18.03 -6.15
CA GLU A 61 -5.18 -17.70 -7.42
C GLU A 61 -6.50 -18.46 -7.67
N LYS A 62 -6.79 -19.52 -6.90
CA LYS A 62 -8.02 -20.30 -7.07
C LYS A 62 -9.19 -19.79 -6.24
N ILE A 63 -8.94 -18.97 -5.22
CA ILE A 63 -9.95 -18.51 -4.27
C ILE A 63 -9.89 -17.00 -4.17
N SER A 64 -10.95 -16.33 -4.58
CA SER A 64 -11.12 -14.90 -4.34
C SER A 64 -11.82 -14.66 -3.00
N GLY A 65 -11.46 -13.54 -2.34
CA GLY A 65 -12.06 -13.18 -1.07
C GLY A 65 -11.71 -14.13 0.07
N ILE A 66 -12.50 -14.06 1.13
CA ILE A 66 -12.40 -14.91 2.32
C ILE A 66 -13.73 -15.59 2.60
N GLY A 67 -13.72 -16.65 3.42
CA GLY A 67 -14.96 -17.28 3.82
C GLY A 67 -14.84 -18.39 4.85
N LEU A 68 -16.00 -18.79 5.37
CA LEU A 68 -16.21 -19.96 6.20
C LEU A 68 -17.14 -20.91 5.45
N TYR A 69 -16.66 -22.12 5.21
CA TYR A 69 -17.34 -23.15 4.45
C TYR A 69 -17.71 -24.30 5.38
N GLU A 70 -18.92 -24.81 5.24
CA GLU A 70 -19.43 -25.90 6.07
C GLU A 70 -19.89 -27.06 5.19
N THR A 71 -19.47 -28.28 5.54
CA THR A 71 -19.86 -29.49 4.82
C THR A 71 -19.92 -30.69 5.75
N ARG A 72 -20.61 -31.74 5.33
CA ARG A 72 -20.63 -33.01 6.04
C ARG A 72 -19.54 -33.92 5.50
N LEU A 73 -18.80 -34.56 6.40
CA LEU A 73 -17.74 -35.49 6.02
C LEU A 73 -18.30 -36.69 5.26
N ASP A 74 -17.66 -37.05 4.16
CA ASP A 74 -17.87 -38.33 3.49
C ASP A 74 -17.04 -39.43 4.15
N LYS A 75 -17.14 -40.66 3.62
CA LYS A 75 -16.44 -41.82 4.19
C LYS A 75 -14.91 -41.65 4.14
N GLU A 76 -14.38 -41.10 3.06
CA GLU A 76 -12.94 -40.92 2.87
C GLU A 76 -12.39 -39.85 3.82
N SER A 77 -13.03 -38.68 3.86
CA SER A 77 -12.67 -37.55 4.72
C SER A 77 -12.84 -37.89 6.19
N SER A 78 -13.83 -38.71 6.55
CA SER A 78 -13.95 -39.27 7.91
C SER A 78 -12.74 -40.12 8.31
N GLY A 79 -12.17 -40.88 7.36
CA GLY A 79 -10.93 -41.62 7.58
C GLY A 79 -9.73 -40.70 7.84
N VAL A 80 -9.63 -39.60 7.08
CA VAL A 80 -8.59 -38.57 7.29
C VAL A 80 -8.74 -37.91 8.67
N VAL A 81 -9.97 -37.58 9.08
CA VAL A 81 -10.29 -37.03 10.40
C VAL A 81 -9.86 -37.97 11.53
N ALA A 82 -10.15 -39.27 11.40
CA ALA A 82 -9.74 -40.27 12.38
C ALA A 82 -8.21 -40.38 12.49
N GLU A 83 -7.49 -40.34 11.36
CA GLU A 83 -6.03 -40.34 11.34
C GLU A 83 -5.45 -39.09 12.03
N ILE A 84 -5.94 -37.89 11.67
CA ILE A 84 -5.51 -36.65 12.32
C ILE A 84 -5.76 -36.71 13.82
N LYS A 85 -6.97 -37.10 14.25
CA LYS A 85 -7.33 -37.19 15.68
C LYS A 85 -6.40 -38.15 16.42
N HIS A 86 -6.11 -39.31 15.83
CA HIS A 86 -5.15 -40.26 16.41
C HIS A 86 -3.76 -39.65 16.60
N LEU A 87 -3.27 -38.90 15.60
CA LEU A 87 -1.96 -38.23 15.66
C LEU A 87 -1.91 -37.11 16.70
N LEU A 88 -2.98 -36.31 16.83
CA LEU A 88 -3.09 -35.23 17.81
C LEU A 88 -3.20 -35.76 19.26
N CYS A 89 -3.78 -36.94 19.45
CA CYS A 89 -4.03 -37.55 20.75
C CYS A 89 -2.96 -38.55 21.22
N ALA A 90 -1.91 -38.79 20.43
CA ALA A 90 -0.82 -39.71 20.78
C ALA A 90 -0.14 -39.31 22.10
N SER A 91 0.25 -40.29 22.93
CA SER A 91 0.45 -40.16 24.38
C SER A 91 1.63 -39.31 24.85
N ASP A 92 2.58 -38.95 23.99
CA ASP A 92 3.69 -38.07 24.35
C ASP A 92 3.25 -36.60 24.41
N ALA A 93 3.62 -35.94 25.50
CA ALA A 93 3.36 -34.52 25.65
C ALA A 93 4.12 -33.76 24.56
N PRO A 94 3.47 -32.86 23.81
CA PRO A 94 4.14 -32.10 22.79
C PRO A 94 5.29 -31.30 23.42
N THR A 95 6.51 -31.46 22.92
CA THR A 95 7.65 -30.65 23.35
C THR A 95 7.59 -29.33 22.60
N PRO A 96 7.45 -28.16 23.26
CA PRO A 96 7.27 -26.91 22.52
C PRO A 96 8.42 -26.67 21.52
N ASP A 97 8.13 -26.67 20.22
CA ASP A 97 9.05 -26.22 19.17
C ASP A 97 8.55 -24.89 18.60
N GLU A 98 9.13 -23.78 19.06
CA GLU A 98 8.73 -22.41 18.69
C GLU A 98 8.88 -22.09 17.19
N ARG A 99 9.44 -23.00 16.38
CA ARG A 99 9.60 -22.80 14.94
C ARG A 99 8.30 -22.97 14.13
N TYR A 100 7.25 -23.55 14.71
CA TYR A 100 5.97 -23.78 14.07
C TYR A 100 4.88 -22.91 14.69
N ASN A 101 4.20 -22.11 13.85
CA ASN A 101 3.14 -21.19 14.26
C ASN A 101 1.74 -21.82 14.16
N GLU A 102 1.63 -23.05 13.64
CA GLU A 102 0.38 -23.77 13.49
C GLU A 102 -0.07 -24.33 14.84
N LEU A 103 -1.33 -24.07 15.19
CA LEU A 103 -1.93 -24.44 16.46
C LEU A 103 -2.98 -25.51 16.27
N PHE A 104 -3.18 -26.35 17.28
CA PHE A 104 -4.31 -27.26 17.33
C PHE A 104 -5.00 -27.23 18.69
N ASN A 105 -6.26 -27.63 18.68
CA ASN A 105 -7.02 -28.06 19.84
C ASN A 105 -7.70 -29.39 19.49
N ALA A 106 -7.63 -30.40 20.37
CA ALA A 106 -8.27 -31.68 20.17
C ALA A 106 -8.83 -32.23 21.48
N LYS A 107 -10.00 -32.86 21.41
CA LYS A 107 -10.53 -33.70 22.48
C LYS A 107 -10.01 -35.12 22.33
N CYS A 108 -9.28 -35.57 23.34
CA CYS A 108 -8.61 -36.86 23.36
C CYS A 108 -9.17 -37.73 24.48
N GLU A 109 -9.38 -39.00 24.21
CA GLU A 109 -9.72 -39.98 25.25
C GLU A 109 -8.43 -40.64 25.74
N ILE A 110 -8.06 -40.39 27.00
CA ILE A 110 -6.86 -40.92 27.64
C ILE A 110 -7.30 -41.57 28.95
N ASP A 111 -7.00 -42.86 29.10
CA ASP A 111 -7.37 -43.66 30.28
C ASP A 111 -8.87 -43.57 30.63
N GLY A 112 -9.73 -43.58 29.60
CA GLY A 112 -11.19 -43.49 29.74
C GLY A 112 -11.71 -42.11 30.16
N LYS A 113 -10.86 -41.08 30.15
CA LYS A 113 -11.23 -39.69 30.41
C LYS A 113 -11.05 -38.84 29.17
N VAL A 114 -12.02 -37.99 28.88
CA VAL A 114 -11.88 -36.96 27.84
C VAL A 114 -11.02 -35.83 28.40
N VAL A 115 -9.90 -35.56 27.74
CA VAL A 115 -8.99 -34.45 28.03
C VAL A 115 -8.85 -33.56 26.80
N GLU A 116 -8.83 -32.26 27.02
CA GLU A 116 -8.51 -31.30 25.96
C GLU A 116 -7.01 -31.13 25.84
N ARG A 117 -6.50 -31.22 24.61
CA ARG A 117 -5.11 -30.96 24.28
C ARG A 117 -5.04 -29.79 23.32
N SER A 118 -4.25 -28.78 23.68
CA SER A 118 -3.91 -27.69 22.77
C SER A 118 -2.41 -27.44 22.82
N SER A 119 -1.80 -27.29 21.65
CA SER A 119 -0.38 -26.99 21.50
C SER A 119 -0.09 -26.51 20.08
N ASN A 120 1.18 -26.22 19.81
CA ASN A 120 1.68 -26.08 18.44
C ASN A 120 1.86 -27.44 17.77
N LEU A 121 1.70 -27.51 16.44
CA LEU A 121 1.96 -28.73 15.68
C LEU A 121 3.44 -29.13 15.74
N GLY A 122 4.35 -28.16 15.89
CA GLY A 122 5.78 -28.41 16.05
C GLY A 122 6.10 -29.37 17.18
N GLY A 123 5.34 -29.31 18.29
CA GLY A 123 5.58 -30.19 19.41
C GLY A 123 5.20 -31.66 19.23
N LEU A 124 4.52 -32.01 18.12
CA LEU A 124 4.23 -33.40 17.76
C LEU A 124 5.45 -34.13 17.17
N GLY A 125 6.53 -33.41 16.87
CA GLY A 125 7.66 -33.91 16.09
C GLY A 125 7.39 -33.89 14.59
N ARG A 126 8.47 -33.71 13.80
CA ARG A 126 8.41 -33.37 12.37
C ARG A 126 7.55 -34.31 11.53
N ASP A 127 7.70 -35.62 11.70
CA ASP A 127 6.99 -36.60 10.87
C ASP A 127 5.48 -36.62 11.13
N ARG A 128 5.07 -36.45 12.40
CA ARG A 128 3.66 -36.37 12.77
C ARG A 128 3.04 -35.05 12.35
N ALA A 129 3.72 -33.94 12.61
CA ALA A 129 3.30 -32.62 12.15
C ALA A 129 3.07 -32.61 10.63
N LYS A 130 3.99 -33.21 9.86
CA LYS A 130 3.85 -33.34 8.40
C LYS A 130 2.60 -34.12 7.99
N LYS A 131 2.30 -35.25 8.63
CA LYS A 131 1.09 -36.05 8.34
C LYS A 131 -0.19 -35.30 8.70
N VAL A 132 -0.21 -34.63 9.84
CA VAL A 132 -1.33 -33.77 10.25
C VAL A 132 -1.57 -32.67 9.21
N MET A 133 -0.51 -31.99 8.74
CA MET A 133 -0.63 -30.96 7.71
C MET A 133 -1.08 -31.50 6.35
N GLN A 134 -0.66 -32.70 5.97
CA GLN A 134 -1.18 -33.36 4.76
C GLN A 134 -2.67 -33.66 4.88
N GLY A 135 -3.13 -34.10 6.05
CA GLY A 135 -4.55 -34.29 6.33
C GLY A 135 -5.32 -32.96 6.34
N PHE A 136 -4.73 -31.92 6.94
CA PHE A 136 -5.28 -30.57 6.94
C PHE A 136 -5.55 -30.06 5.53
N GLU A 137 -4.57 -30.13 4.63
CA GLU A 137 -4.72 -29.66 3.24
C GLU A 137 -5.77 -30.48 2.47
N LYS A 138 -5.87 -31.79 2.72
CA LYS A 138 -6.93 -32.64 2.14
C LYS A 138 -8.32 -32.21 2.61
N LEU A 139 -8.50 -31.99 3.91
CA LEU A 139 -9.78 -31.57 4.48
C LEU A 139 -10.14 -30.15 4.06
N LYS A 140 -9.17 -29.22 4.06
CA LYS A 140 -9.35 -27.85 3.55
C LYS A 140 -9.83 -27.88 2.11
N LYS A 141 -9.16 -28.65 1.23
CA LYS A 141 -9.60 -28.82 -0.16
C LYS A 141 -11.00 -29.41 -0.26
N PHE A 142 -11.29 -30.49 0.48
CA PHE A 142 -12.60 -31.12 0.48
C PHE A 142 -13.71 -30.14 0.89
N GLY A 143 -13.49 -29.39 1.97
CA GLY A 143 -14.45 -28.39 2.46
C GLY A 143 -14.64 -27.21 1.52
N LEU A 144 -13.60 -26.82 0.77
CA LEU A 144 -13.73 -25.78 -0.27
C LEU A 144 -14.46 -26.27 -1.52
N ASP A 145 -14.22 -27.51 -1.94
CA ASP A 145 -14.84 -28.09 -3.14
C ASP A 145 -16.32 -28.48 -2.92
N ASN A 146 -16.66 -28.92 -1.70
CA ASN A 146 -17.97 -29.51 -1.37
C ASN A 146 -18.77 -28.73 -0.32
N GLY A 147 -18.19 -27.69 0.26
CA GLY A 147 -18.81 -26.93 1.34
C GLY A 147 -19.68 -25.79 0.85
N ARG A 148 -20.73 -25.52 1.62
CA ARG A 148 -21.56 -24.33 1.48
C ARG A 148 -20.86 -23.17 2.18
N ALA A 149 -20.62 -22.07 1.47
CA ALA A 149 -20.10 -20.85 2.08
C ALA A 149 -21.17 -20.21 2.96
N ILE A 150 -20.97 -20.23 4.28
CA ILE A 150 -21.88 -19.59 5.25
C ILE A 150 -21.42 -18.18 5.61
N VAL A 151 -20.12 -17.91 5.50
CA VAL A 151 -19.56 -16.55 5.52
C VAL A 151 -18.77 -16.40 4.23
N LYS A 152 -18.99 -15.32 3.48
CA LYS A 152 -18.22 -15.03 2.27
C LYS A 152 -18.10 -13.53 2.06
N LEU A 153 -16.89 -13.01 2.12
CA LEU A 153 -16.59 -11.62 1.76
C LEU A 153 -15.74 -11.60 0.50
N ASP A 154 -16.16 -10.82 -0.48
CA ASP A 154 -15.45 -10.57 -1.73
C ASP A 154 -15.21 -9.08 -1.92
N ALA A 155 -14.18 -8.75 -2.70
CA ALA A 155 -13.94 -7.40 -3.20
C ALA A 155 -13.83 -7.41 -4.72
N SER A 156 -14.22 -6.30 -5.35
CA SER A 156 -14.05 -6.08 -6.78
C SER A 156 -13.85 -4.59 -7.06
N VAL A 157 -13.04 -4.27 -8.07
CA VAL A 157 -12.93 -2.90 -8.57
C VAL A 157 -14.14 -2.62 -9.45
N LYS A 158 -15.03 -1.74 -9.01
CA LYS A 158 -16.25 -1.40 -9.75
C LYS A 158 -16.00 -0.33 -10.80
N LEU A 159 -15.22 0.68 -10.45
CA LEU A 159 -15.04 1.87 -11.29
C LEU A 159 -13.78 2.63 -10.90
N ILE A 160 -13.02 3.09 -11.90
CA ILE A 160 -11.98 4.09 -11.73
C ILE A 160 -12.29 5.26 -12.68
N VAL A 161 -12.44 6.46 -12.12
CA VAL A 161 -12.75 7.68 -12.89
C VAL A 161 -11.73 8.73 -12.59
N ARG A 162 -11.32 9.45 -13.63
CA ARG A 162 -10.48 10.63 -13.54
C ARG A 162 -11.34 11.87 -13.75
N ASN A 163 -11.30 12.80 -12.81
CA ASN A 163 -12.03 14.07 -12.90
C ASN A 163 -11.26 15.20 -12.20
N GLU A 164 -11.90 16.37 -12.05
CA GLU A 164 -11.30 17.55 -11.41
C GLU A 164 -10.88 17.33 -9.94
N LYS A 165 -11.44 16.31 -9.27
CA LYS A 165 -11.08 15.92 -7.90
C LYS A 165 -9.89 14.94 -7.85
N GLY A 166 -9.35 14.57 -9.01
CA GLY A 166 -8.27 13.59 -9.17
C GLY A 166 -8.77 12.24 -9.66
N ILE A 167 -8.04 11.19 -9.33
CA ILE A 167 -8.43 9.80 -9.62
C ILE A 167 -9.32 9.32 -8.48
N LEU A 168 -10.52 8.82 -8.81
CA LEU A 168 -11.47 8.26 -7.87
C LEU A 168 -11.59 6.76 -8.14
N VAL A 169 -11.40 5.96 -7.10
CA VAL A 169 -11.45 4.50 -7.18
C VAL A 169 -12.63 4.00 -6.36
N THR A 170 -13.51 3.22 -6.98
CA THR A 170 -14.65 2.59 -6.31
C THR A 170 -14.41 1.10 -6.18
N VAL A 171 -14.29 0.63 -4.93
CA VAL A 171 -14.18 -0.79 -4.59
C VAL A 171 -15.51 -1.25 -4.02
N ARG A 172 -16.04 -2.33 -4.57
CA ARG A 172 -17.24 -3.01 -4.07
C ARG A 172 -16.84 -4.14 -3.15
N PHE A 173 -17.40 -4.15 -1.94
CA PHE A 173 -17.36 -5.27 -1.03
C PHE A 173 -18.70 -6.00 -1.06
N SER A 174 -18.68 -7.31 -1.28
CA SER A 174 -19.88 -8.16 -1.37
C SER A 174 -19.85 -9.21 -0.29
N ASN A 175 -20.92 -9.27 0.52
CA ASN A 175 -21.17 -10.37 1.43
C ASN A 175 -22.06 -11.39 0.74
N ASN A 176 -21.48 -12.50 0.30
CA ASN A 176 -22.19 -13.59 -0.36
C ASN A 176 -22.58 -14.71 0.62
N GLY A 177 -22.38 -14.50 1.93
CA GLY A 177 -22.74 -15.43 2.99
C GLY A 177 -24.03 -15.07 3.72
N GLU A 178 -24.33 -15.87 4.74
CA GLU A 178 -25.56 -15.83 5.54
C GLU A 178 -25.44 -14.95 6.79
N TYR A 179 -24.22 -14.62 7.19
CA TYR A 179 -23.94 -13.81 8.39
C TYR A 179 -23.52 -12.39 8.03
N PRO A 180 -23.98 -11.36 8.77
CA PRO A 180 -23.53 -9.98 8.56
C PRO A 180 -22.02 -9.84 8.79
N ILE A 181 -21.39 -8.97 8.00
CA ILE A 181 -19.96 -8.66 8.09
C ILE A 181 -19.79 -7.16 8.27
N SER A 182 -18.87 -6.74 9.13
CA SER A 182 -18.59 -5.32 9.32
C SER A 182 -17.12 -5.03 9.63
N PHE A 183 -16.67 -3.82 9.27
CA PHE A 183 -15.30 -3.34 9.43
C PHE A 183 -15.27 -1.81 9.49
N GLU A 184 -14.17 -1.22 9.95
CA GLU A 184 -14.00 0.24 9.96
C GLU A 184 -13.85 0.80 8.55
N ILE A 185 -14.26 2.05 8.30
CA ILE A 185 -14.05 2.67 6.99
C ILE A 185 -12.55 2.76 6.63
N PRO A 186 -12.15 2.55 5.36
CA PRO A 186 -10.73 2.56 4.95
C PRO A 186 -9.99 3.87 5.21
N GLU A 187 -10.69 4.99 5.39
CA GLU A 187 -10.10 6.28 5.77
C GLU A 187 -9.41 6.22 7.15
N LYS A 188 -9.82 5.32 8.04
CA LYS A 188 -9.23 5.11 9.37
C LYS A 188 -8.09 4.08 9.37
N TRP A 189 -7.97 3.31 8.31
CA TRP A 189 -6.93 2.31 8.17
C TRP A 189 -5.57 2.99 8.09
N GLY A 190 -4.58 2.43 8.79
CA GLY A 190 -3.23 2.98 8.79
C GLY A 190 -2.44 2.58 7.54
N SER A 191 -1.58 3.48 7.04
CA SER A 191 -0.59 3.13 6.01
C SER A 191 0.68 2.55 6.66
N GLY A 192 1.13 1.34 6.29
CA GLY A 192 2.39 0.74 6.77
C GLY A 192 2.36 -0.78 7.01
N ARG A 193 3.49 -1.35 7.45
CA ARG A 193 3.65 -2.79 7.77
C ARG A 193 2.76 -3.18 8.95
N ASN A 194 2.04 -4.29 8.84
CA ASN A 194 1.09 -4.82 9.85
C ASN A 194 -0.11 -3.89 10.12
N ARG A 195 -0.52 -3.14 9.09
CA ARG A 195 -1.69 -2.26 9.13
C ARG A 195 -2.68 -2.69 8.06
N GLU A 196 -3.91 -2.23 8.22
CA GLU A 196 -4.99 -2.50 7.27
C GLU A 196 -4.71 -1.82 5.93
N ILE A 197 -4.84 -2.57 4.83
CA ILE A 197 -4.54 -2.15 3.47
C ILE A 197 -5.80 -2.25 2.63
N LEU A 198 -6.05 -1.21 1.86
CA LEU A 198 -6.89 -1.26 0.68
C LEU A 198 -6.06 -0.72 -0.48
N GLY A 199 -5.83 -1.56 -1.47
CA GLY A 199 -5.07 -1.20 -2.66
C GLY A 199 -5.76 -1.66 -3.92
N VAL A 200 -5.56 -0.92 -5.01
CA VAL A 200 -5.89 -1.37 -6.36
C VAL A 200 -4.63 -1.33 -7.20
N ASN A 201 -4.29 -2.44 -7.85
CA ASN A 201 -3.12 -2.53 -8.72
C ASN A 201 -3.44 -3.31 -9.99
N GLY A 202 -2.64 -3.13 -11.02
CA GLY A 202 -2.83 -3.81 -12.29
C GLY A 202 -1.73 -3.53 -13.31
N SER A 203 -1.84 -4.16 -14.47
CA SER A 203 -0.93 -3.98 -15.60
C SER A 203 -1.67 -3.51 -16.85
N LEU A 204 -0.92 -2.88 -17.76
CA LEU A 204 -1.39 -2.53 -19.08
C LEU A 204 -1.64 -3.81 -19.87
N VAL A 205 -2.81 -3.94 -20.50
CA VAL A 205 -3.21 -5.15 -21.25
C VAL A 205 -2.20 -5.52 -22.35
N THR A 206 -1.48 -4.53 -22.89
CA THR A 206 -0.47 -4.75 -23.94
C THR A 206 0.95 -4.94 -23.40
N SER A 207 1.19 -4.80 -22.09
CA SER A 207 2.52 -4.91 -21.47
C SER A 207 2.45 -5.06 -19.96
N ASP A 208 2.85 -6.22 -19.44
CA ASP A 208 2.91 -6.47 -17.99
C ASP A 208 3.99 -5.66 -17.26
N ASP A 209 4.99 -5.15 -17.97
CA ASP A 209 6.03 -4.27 -17.41
C ASP A 209 5.50 -2.87 -17.03
N VAL A 210 4.31 -2.49 -17.52
CA VAL A 210 3.69 -1.20 -17.23
C VAL A 210 2.57 -1.41 -16.23
N THR A 211 2.84 -1.08 -14.97
CA THR A 211 1.91 -1.26 -13.87
C THR A 211 1.30 0.05 -13.39
N ILE A 212 0.11 -0.04 -12.79
CA ILE A 212 -0.51 1.05 -12.03
C ILE A 212 -0.86 0.58 -10.63
N GLY A 213 -0.83 1.51 -9.67
CA GLY A 213 -1.15 1.26 -8.28
C GLY A 213 -1.82 2.46 -7.62
N PHE A 214 -2.84 2.17 -6.82
CA PHE A 214 -3.56 3.14 -6.00
C PHE A 214 -3.61 2.64 -4.56
N ALA A 215 -2.94 3.35 -3.65
CA ALA A 215 -3.04 3.11 -2.22
C ALA A 215 -4.25 3.87 -1.67
N LEU A 216 -5.29 3.13 -1.24
CA LEU A 216 -6.59 3.68 -0.84
C LEU A 216 -6.78 3.73 0.68
N ALA A 217 -6.08 2.89 1.45
CA ALA A 217 -6.12 2.98 2.92
C ALA A 217 -5.60 4.34 3.42
N GLY A 218 -6.27 4.90 4.42
CA GLY A 218 -5.98 6.21 4.99
C GLY A 218 -6.34 7.40 4.08
N ARG A 219 -6.96 7.16 2.92
CA ARG A 219 -7.38 8.21 1.99
C ARG A 219 -8.82 8.61 2.22
N SER A 220 -9.16 9.83 1.78
CA SER A 220 -10.50 10.40 1.94
C SER A 220 -11.57 9.56 1.24
N LEU A 221 -12.58 9.15 2.01
CA LEU A 221 -13.77 8.47 1.52
C LEU A 221 -14.81 9.51 1.08
N LEU A 222 -15.17 9.50 -0.20
CA LEU A 222 -16.05 10.53 -0.77
C LEU A 222 -17.52 10.32 -0.44
N ASN A 223 -17.92 9.08 -0.14
CA ASN A 223 -19.30 8.70 0.18
C ASN A 223 -19.45 8.29 1.66
N LYS A 224 -18.73 8.99 2.54
CA LYS A 224 -18.66 8.72 3.99
C LYS A 224 -20.01 8.82 4.69
N GLU A 225 -20.92 9.62 4.16
CA GLU A 225 -22.29 9.78 4.64
C GLU A 225 -23.11 8.48 4.62
N ASN A 226 -22.73 7.50 3.78
CA ASN A 226 -23.38 6.19 3.74
C ASN A 226 -22.95 5.27 4.90
N PHE A 227 -21.95 5.68 5.69
CA PHE A 227 -21.31 4.86 6.73
C PHE A 227 -21.37 5.56 8.09
N PRO A 228 -22.55 5.59 8.74
CA PRO A 228 -22.69 6.17 10.06
C PRO A 228 -21.78 5.46 11.07
N ASN A 229 -21.28 6.20 12.05
CA ASN A 229 -20.32 5.73 13.05
C ASN A 229 -18.98 5.23 12.45
N GLU A 230 -18.63 5.68 11.24
CA GLU A 230 -17.35 5.35 10.59
C GLU A 230 -17.15 3.83 10.41
N ARG A 231 -18.26 3.08 10.26
CA ARG A 231 -18.26 1.63 10.11
C ARG A 231 -18.98 1.22 8.83
N VAL A 232 -18.39 0.28 8.11
CA VAL A 232 -19.02 -0.44 7.01
C VAL A 232 -19.73 -1.67 7.59
N ALA A 233 -21.01 -1.80 7.31
CA ALA A 233 -21.81 -2.98 7.67
C ALA A 233 -22.49 -3.54 6.42
N ILE A 234 -22.25 -4.80 6.13
CA ILE A 234 -22.73 -5.50 4.94
C ILE A 234 -23.66 -6.62 5.40
N ALA A 235 -24.95 -6.43 5.15
CA ALA A 235 -25.96 -7.45 5.41
C ALA A 235 -25.69 -8.73 4.57
N PRO A 236 -26.22 -9.89 5.00
CA PRO A 236 -26.16 -11.11 4.21
C PRO A 236 -26.65 -10.88 2.78
N PHE A 237 -25.96 -11.48 1.81
CA PHE A 237 -26.27 -11.39 0.37
C PHE A 237 -26.37 -9.96 -0.19
N ASN A 238 -25.65 -9.01 0.42
CA ASN A 238 -25.66 -7.61 0.02
C ASN A 238 -24.25 -7.11 -0.32
N ALA A 239 -24.15 -5.92 -0.90
CA ALA A 239 -22.90 -5.31 -1.27
C ALA A 239 -22.90 -3.80 -1.00
N VAL A 240 -21.72 -3.25 -0.75
CA VAL A 240 -21.50 -1.83 -0.52
C VAL A 240 -20.35 -1.34 -1.41
N ASP A 241 -20.47 -0.10 -1.88
CA ASP A 241 -19.45 0.53 -2.71
C ASP A 241 -18.72 1.60 -1.89
N LEU A 242 -17.39 1.54 -1.86
CA LEU A 242 -16.53 2.54 -1.23
C LEU A 242 -15.84 3.35 -2.32
N THR A 243 -16.12 4.65 -2.41
CA THR A 243 -15.48 5.55 -3.38
C THR A 243 -14.42 6.36 -2.68
N VAL A 244 -13.16 6.05 -2.97
CA VAL A 244 -11.99 6.60 -2.31
C VAL A 244 -11.17 7.43 -3.30
N LYS A 245 -10.58 8.53 -2.83
CA LYS A 245 -9.61 9.28 -3.63
C LYS A 245 -8.33 8.44 -3.81
N GLY A 246 -8.02 8.09 -5.05
CA GLY A 246 -6.78 7.42 -5.41
C GLY A 246 -5.70 8.45 -5.76
N ASP A 247 -4.54 8.31 -5.12
CA ASP A 247 -3.31 8.95 -5.57
C ASP A 247 -2.45 7.85 -6.21
N SER A 248 -1.92 8.10 -7.40
CA SER A 248 -0.89 7.25 -8.00
C SER A 248 0.47 7.87 -7.72
N ASP A 249 1.35 7.09 -7.12
CA ASP A 249 2.75 7.48 -6.88
C ASP A 249 3.58 7.36 -8.17
N ASP A 250 3.12 6.53 -9.11
CA ASP A 250 3.79 6.29 -10.37
C ASP A 250 3.12 7.05 -11.53
N LYS A 251 3.94 7.40 -12.52
CA LYS A 251 3.48 7.85 -13.84
C LYS A 251 3.04 6.64 -14.64
N PHE A 252 2.02 6.81 -15.48
CA PHE A 252 1.57 5.73 -16.36
C PHE A 252 1.05 6.27 -17.70
N PRO A 253 1.26 5.53 -18.81
CA PRO A 253 0.77 5.93 -20.12
C PRO A 253 -0.75 5.74 -20.26
N ALA A 254 -1.32 6.36 -21.29
CA ALA A 254 -2.67 6.04 -21.77
C ALA A 254 -2.77 4.55 -22.15
N GLY A 255 -3.94 3.95 -21.94
CA GLY A 255 -4.18 2.57 -22.32
C GLY A 255 -5.29 1.89 -21.53
N VAL A 256 -5.46 0.59 -21.81
CA VAL A 256 -6.40 -0.28 -21.09
C VAL A 256 -5.63 -1.11 -20.09
N TYR A 257 -6.04 -1.05 -18.83
CA TYR A 257 -5.43 -1.76 -17.71
C TYR A 257 -6.37 -2.81 -17.15
N GLU A 258 -5.82 -3.94 -16.75
CA GLU A 258 -6.50 -4.97 -15.95
C GLU A 258 -6.10 -4.81 -14.50
N VAL A 259 -7.08 -4.46 -13.66
CA VAL A 259 -6.85 -4.09 -12.26
C VAL A 259 -7.62 -4.97 -11.30
N ASN A 260 -7.04 -5.14 -10.11
CA ASN A 260 -7.56 -5.94 -9.03
C ASN A 260 -7.43 -5.19 -7.70
N ALA A 261 -8.30 -5.53 -6.76
CA ALA A 261 -8.22 -5.03 -5.39
C ALA A 261 -7.45 -6.02 -4.51
N VAL A 262 -6.68 -5.49 -3.58
CA VAL A 262 -6.04 -6.22 -2.49
C VAL A 262 -6.53 -5.61 -1.18
N VAL A 263 -6.92 -6.48 -0.24
CA VAL A 263 -7.53 -6.10 1.02
C VAL A 263 -6.84 -6.82 2.15
N HIS A 264 -6.38 -6.06 3.12
CA HIS A 264 -5.88 -6.54 4.40
C HIS A 264 -6.64 -5.80 5.50
N ALA A 265 -7.48 -6.44 6.29
CA ALA A 265 -8.36 -5.72 7.20
C ALA A 265 -8.75 -6.52 8.44
N ASN A 266 -9.08 -5.82 9.52
CA ASN A 266 -9.89 -6.40 10.58
C ASN A 266 -11.36 -6.43 10.14
N ILE A 267 -12.00 -7.58 10.29
CA ILE A 267 -13.44 -7.70 10.07
C ILE A 267 -14.09 -8.33 11.29
N LYS A 268 -15.40 -8.13 11.40
CA LYS A 268 -16.27 -8.78 12.37
C LYS A 268 -17.38 -9.49 11.63
N VAL A 269 -17.54 -10.78 11.90
CA VAL A 269 -18.69 -11.55 11.46
C VAL A 269 -19.62 -11.73 12.65
N ASP A 270 -20.85 -11.23 12.55
CA ASP A 270 -21.81 -11.24 13.65
C ASP A 270 -22.67 -12.52 13.62
N GLY A 271 -22.92 -13.11 14.80
CA GLY A 271 -23.85 -14.23 14.95
C GLY A 271 -23.27 -15.63 14.77
N ILE A 272 -21.96 -15.75 14.49
CA ILE A 272 -21.26 -17.05 14.40
C ILE A 272 -19.83 -16.96 14.94
N LYS A 273 -19.41 -17.98 15.68
CA LYS A 273 -18.01 -18.12 16.10
C LYS A 273 -17.14 -18.50 14.90
N ASN A 274 -16.06 -17.75 14.69
CA ASN A 274 -15.13 -17.94 13.59
C ASN A 274 -13.79 -17.28 13.94
N ASN A 275 -12.75 -17.59 13.16
CA ASN A 275 -11.42 -17.00 13.30
C ASN A 275 -11.06 -16.03 12.15
N LEU A 276 -12.06 -15.51 11.43
CA LEU A 276 -11.89 -14.54 10.34
C LEU A 276 -11.81 -13.09 10.85
N ASN A 277 -11.21 -12.84 12.01
CA ASN A 277 -11.15 -11.48 12.59
C ASN A 277 -10.16 -10.57 11.85
N TYR A 278 -9.18 -11.17 11.21
CA TYR A 278 -8.16 -10.50 10.41
C TYR A 278 -8.03 -11.26 9.09
N VAL A 279 -8.07 -10.54 7.98
CA VAL A 279 -8.18 -11.14 6.64
C VAL A 279 -7.22 -10.47 5.67
N ASP A 280 -6.66 -11.26 4.76
CA ASP A 280 -5.81 -10.81 3.65
C ASP A 280 -6.22 -11.54 2.36
N PHE A 281 -6.71 -10.80 1.37
CA PHE A 281 -7.25 -11.39 0.16
C PHE A 281 -7.18 -10.45 -1.05
N HIS A 282 -7.32 -11.06 -2.23
CA HIS A 282 -7.44 -10.35 -3.49
C HIS A 282 -8.85 -10.48 -4.10
N SER A 283 -9.20 -9.54 -4.98
CA SER A 283 -10.36 -9.67 -5.89
C SER A 283 -10.12 -10.77 -6.92
N ASP A 284 -11.13 -11.17 -7.69
CA ASP A 284 -10.99 -12.24 -8.68
C ASP A 284 -9.96 -11.93 -9.79
N TYR A 285 -8.74 -12.46 -9.64
CA TYR A 285 -7.66 -12.33 -10.63
C TYR A 285 -7.97 -12.99 -11.97
N LYS A 286 -8.94 -13.91 -12.04
CA LYS A 286 -9.34 -14.55 -13.30
C LYS A 286 -10.26 -13.65 -14.13
N ASN A 287 -10.91 -12.69 -13.49
CA ASN A 287 -11.82 -11.74 -14.12
C ASN A 287 -11.50 -10.30 -13.64
N PRO A 288 -10.30 -9.79 -13.97
CA PRO A 288 -9.89 -8.46 -13.52
C PRO A 288 -10.80 -7.37 -14.10
N ALA A 289 -10.95 -6.28 -13.37
CA ALA A 289 -11.68 -5.13 -13.89
C ALA A 289 -10.86 -4.44 -14.99
N ARG A 290 -11.50 -4.07 -16.09
CA ARG A 290 -10.85 -3.32 -17.17
C ARG A 290 -11.12 -1.84 -17.04
N VAL A 291 -10.06 -1.05 -17.02
CA VAL A 291 -10.11 0.41 -16.91
C VAL A 291 -9.37 1.03 -18.08
N THR A 292 -9.95 2.04 -18.71
CA THR A 292 -9.31 2.76 -19.83
C THR A 292 -8.91 4.15 -19.37
N PHE A 293 -7.64 4.49 -19.58
CA PHE A 293 -7.13 5.86 -19.49
C PHE A 293 -6.86 6.37 -20.91
N ASP A 294 -7.48 7.51 -21.24
CA ASP A 294 -7.43 8.14 -22.56
C ASP A 294 -6.16 8.96 -22.80
N ARG A 295 -5.40 9.23 -21.74
CA ARG A 295 -4.19 10.05 -21.75
C ARG A 295 -3.27 9.65 -20.60
N ASP A 296 -1.99 9.94 -20.76
CA ASP A 296 -0.96 9.67 -19.75
C ASP A 296 -1.28 10.34 -18.40
N TYR A 297 -0.67 9.85 -17.34
CA TYR A 297 -0.71 10.44 -16.01
C TYR A 297 0.70 10.72 -15.48
N PRO A 298 0.95 11.92 -14.91
CA PRO A 298 0.10 13.10 -14.97
C PRO A 298 0.16 13.75 -16.36
N SER A 299 -0.97 14.23 -16.90
CA SER A 299 -0.98 14.98 -18.20
C SER A 299 -1.52 16.40 -18.11
N THR A 300 -1.99 16.83 -16.95
CA THR A 300 -2.32 18.24 -16.68
C THR A 300 -1.39 18.82 -15.62
N PRO A 301 -1.21 20.16 -15.58
CA PRO A 301 -0.47 20.81 -14.50
C PRO A 301 -1.03 20.48 -13.09
N GLN A 302 -2.35 20.34 -12.97
CA GLN A 302 -3.07 20.02 -11.73
C GLN A 302 -2.65 18.66 -11.19
N GLU A 303 -2.71 17.63 -12.05
CA GLU A 303 -2.30 16.28 -11.69
C GLU A 303 -0.80 16.20 -11.44
N ARG A 304 -0.01 16.99 -12.16
CA ARG A 304 1.43 17.03 -11.91
C ARG A 304 1.71 17.59 -10.53
N GLU A 305 1.12 18.72 -10.14
CA GLU A 305 1.29 19.26 -8.79
C GLU A 305 0.88 18.25 -7.70
N GLN A 306 -0.21 17.51 -7.93
CA GLN A 306 -0.65 16.46 -7.02
C GLN A 306 0.35 15.29 -6.95
N TRP A 307 0.80 14.80 -8.11
CA TRP A 307 1.79 13.74 -8.21
C TRP A 307 3.12 14.16 -7.57
N GLU A 308 3.64 15.34 -7.89
CA GLU A 308 4.90 15.87 -7.34
C GLU A 308 4.84 16.01 -5.82
N SER A 309 3.68 16.37 -5.25
CA SER A 309 3.50 16.44 -3.80
C SER A 309 3.74 15.08 -3.14
N THR A 310 3.14 14.01 -3.68
CA THR A 310 3.29 12.67 -3.12
C THR A 310 4.67 12.08 -3.42
N HIS A 311 5.14 12.27 -4.65
CA HIS A 311 6.45 11.79 -5.10
C HIS A 311 7.60 12.41 -4.30
N ARG A 312 7.51 13.70 -3.96
CA ARG A 312 8.50 14.37 -3.09
C ARG A 312 8.63 13.70 -1.73
N VAL A 313 7.51 13.30 -1.12
CA VAL A 313 7.52 12.60 0.18
C VAL A 313 8.21 11.24 0.02
N SER A 314 7.85 10.46 -1.00
CA SER A 314 8.47 9.16 -1.29
C SER A 314 9.99 9.27 -1.50
N MET A 315 10.41 10.23 -2.32
CA MET A 315 11.82 10.46 -2.64
C MET A 315 12.63 11.06 -1.50
N SER A 316 11.98 11.73 -0.53
CA SER A 316 12.67 12.29 0.64
C SER A 316 13.36 11.23 1.52
N TYR A 317 12.89 9.98 1.48
CA TYR A 317 13.49 8.86 2.20
C TYR A 317 14.67 8.22 1.45
N LYS A 318 14.93 8.64 0.21
CA LYS A 318 15.99 8.12 -0.67
C LYS A 318 16.83 9.27 -1.25
N PRO A 319 17.49 10.09 -0.40
CA PRO A 319 18.36 11.14 -0.90
C PRO A 319 19.54 10.54 -1.68
N VAL A 320 19.94 11.20 -2.77
CA VAL A 320 21.09 10.81 -3.58
C VAL A 320 22.35 11.31 -2.89
N LYS A 321 23.22 10.39 -2.45
CA LYS A 321 24.44 10.72 -1.72
C LYS A 321 25.58 11.09 -2.68
N PRO A 322 26.66 11.74 -2.19
CA PRO A 322 27.86 11.98 -2.98
C PRO A 322 28.36 10.70 -3.67
N GLY A 323 28.57 10.78 -4.99
CA GLY A 323 29.02 9.65 -5.82
C GLY A 323 27.93 8.66 -6.26
N GLU A 324 26.69 8.79 -5.77
CA GLU A 324 25.56 7.99 -6.24
C GLU A 324 24.96 8.57 -7.52
N THR A 325 24.26 7.72 -8.28
CA THR A 325 23.60 8.08 -9.53
C THR A 325 22.17 8.57 -9.27
N PHE A 326 21.76 9.65 -9.93
CA PHE A 326 20.36 10.09 -9.94
C PHE A 326 19.48 9.08 -10.69
N VAL A 327 18.42 8.59 -10.04
CA VAL A 327 17.54 7.55 -10.60
C VAL A 327 16.55 8.07 -11.64
N GLU A 328 16.22 9.36 -11.58
CA GLU A 328 15.29 10.01 -12.49
C GLU A 328 15.63 11.49 -12.74
N ASP A 329 15.10 12.01 -13.84
CA ASP A 329 15.10 13.45 -14.13
C ASP A 329 14.33 14.22 -13.05
N GLY A 330 14.91 15.30 -12.54
CA GLY A 330 14.25 16.09 -11.50
C GLY A 330 14.96 17.38 -11.15
N LEU A 331 14.26 18.23 -10.42
CA LEU A 331 14.82 19.34 -9.65
C LEU A 331 15.15 18.82 -8.26
N TYR A 332 16.41 18.92 -7.86
CA TYR A 332 16.90 18.43 -6.58
C TYR A 332 17.43 19.57 -5.72
N ARG A 333 17.17 19.47 -4.41
CA ARG A 333 17.70 20.37 -3.40
C ARG A 333 18.90 19.76 -2.71
N ALA A 334 19.97 20.54 -2.59
CA ALA A 334 21.10 20.17 -1.76
C ALA A 334 20.74 20.29 -0.27
N VAL A 335 21.01 19.23 0.47
CA VAL A 335 20.75 19.09 1.91
C VAL A 335 22.03 18.63 2.62
N ARG A 336 22.37 19.29 3.72
CA ARG A 336 23.47 18.90 4.59
C ARG A 336 22.95 18.52 5.97
N LEU A 337 23.33 17.32 6.42
CA LEU A 337 23.04 16.85 7.77
C LEU A 337 24.22 17.21 8.68
N ASN A 338 23.98 18.05 9.70
CA ASN A 338 24.96 18.35 10.74
C ASN A 338 24.38 17.95 12.12
N ALA A 339 25.24 17.79 13.13
CA ALA A 339 24.91 17.28 14.47
C ALA A 339 23.87 18.11 15.29
N GLY A 340 23.24 19.13 14.70
CA GLY A 340 22.19 19.94 15.33
C GLY A 340 21.09 20.41 14.36
N GLY A 341 21.03 19.91 13.13
CA GLY A 341 19.97 20.30 12.18
C GLY A 341 20.23 19.90 10.72
N SER A 342 19.17 20.00 9.92
CA SER A 342 19.21 19.84 8.45
C SER A 342 19.30 21.22 7.81
N TYR A 343 20.38 21.48 7.07
CA TYR A 343 20.61 22.71 6.33
C TYR A 343 20.25 22.48 4.87
N ARG A 344 19.39 23.32 4.31
CA ARG A 344 18.89 23.17 2.94
C ARG A 344 19.29 24.37 2.09
N SER A 345 19.66 24.09 0.84
CA SER A 345 19.86 25.14 -0.16
C SER A 345 18.53 25.80 -0.55
N LEU A 346 18.59 27.06 -0.92
CA LEU A 346 17.46 27.81 -1.46
C LEU A 346 17.12 27.31 -2.86
N GLN A 347 18.10 27.31 -3.77
CA GLN A 347 17.89 26.88 -5.15
C GLN A 347 17.74 25.37 -5.27
N VAL A 348 17.03 24.97 -6.32
CA VAL A 348 16.95 23.59 -6.78
C VAL A 348 17.70 23.46 -8.09
N MET A 349 18.40 22.35 -8.27
CA MET A 349 19.25 22.10 -9.43
C MET A 349 18.65 20.98 -10.29
N PRO A 350 18.61 21.14 -11.63
CA PRO A 350 18.18 20.08 -12.51
C PRO A 350 19.26 19.01 -12.64
N PHE A 351 18.86 17.74 -12.53
CA PHE A 351 19.71 16.58 -12.84
C PHE A 351 18.96 15.61 -13.75
N LYS A 352 19.72 14.86 -14.55
CA LYS A 352 19.23 13.78 -15.41
C LYS A 352 19.41 12.42 -14.75
N ALA A 353 18.51 11.50 -15.09
CA ALA A 353 18.72 10.09 -14.78
C ALA A 353 20.09 9.64 -15.31
N GLY A 354 20.91 9.00 -14.47
CA GLY A 354 22.26 8.59 -14.84
C GLY A 354 23.37 9.58 -14.46
N ASP A 355 23.05 10.84 -14.16
CA ASP A 355 24.05 11.80 -13.66
C ASP A 355 24.61 11.31 -12.31
N ILE A 356 25.87 11.63 -12.03
CA ILE A 356 26.54 11.27 -10.78
C ILE A 356 26.56 12.51 -9.87
N ALA A 357 26.07 12.35 -8.64
CA ALA A 357 26.14 13.39 -7.63
C ALA A 357 27.58 13.72 -7.29
N THR A 358 27.93 15.01 -7.28
CA THR A 358 29.30 15.45 -6.99
C THR A 358 29.78 14.97 -5.62
N THR A 359 31.06 14.59 -5.55
CA THR A 359 31.75 14.30 -4.29
C THR A 359 32.39 15.52 -3.66
N ASP A 360 32.48 16.62 -4.42
CA ASP A 360 33.09 17.86 -3.98
C ASP A 360 32.13 18.66 -3.08
N SER A 361 32.71 19.66 -2.39
CA SER A 361 31.90 20.58 -1.59
C SER A 361 31.02 21.43 -2.48
N VAL A 362 29.74 21.50 -2.14
CA VAL A 362 28.75 22.34 -2.82
C VAL A 362 28.59 23.62 -2.01
N LYS A 363 28.69 24.76 -2.70
CA LYS A 363 28.43 26.07 -2.11
C LYS A 363 27.18 26.69 -2.71
N MET A 364 26.12 26.85 -1.92
CA MET A 364 24.83 27.37 -2.39
C MET A 364 24.15 28.23 -1.33
N PRO A 365 23.43 29.31 -1.70
CA PRO A 365 22.61 30.07 -0.77
C PRO A 365 21.65 29.18 0.02
N MET A 366 21.49 29.47 1.31
CA MET A 366 20.60 28.73 2.20
C MET A 366 19.14 29.15 2.08
N GLU A 367 18.24 28.21 2.37
CA GLU A 367 16.78 28.41 2.36
C GLU A 367 16.31 29.57 3.28
N SER A 368 17.09 29.92 4.31
CA SER A 368 16.87 31.07 5.20
C SER A 368 16.88 32.42 4.49
N GLY A 369 17.53 32.52 3.32
CA GLY A 369 17.56 33.76 2.53
C GLY A 369 18.35 34.90 3.18
N ASP A 370 19.15 34.62 4.20
CA ASP A 370 19.95 35.58 4.97
C ASP A 370 21.37 35.79 4.41
N GLY A 371 21.65 35.27 3.20
CA GLY A 371 22.96 35.33 2.56
C GLY A 371 23.97 34.32 3.11
N VAL A 372 23.56 33.45 4.05
CA VAL A 372 24.35 32.30 4.47
C VAL A 372 24.38 31.28 3.35
N HIS A 373 25.53 30.63 3.19
CA HIS A 373 25.72 29.58 2.20
C HIS A 373 25.85 28.25 2.92
N LEU A 374 25.16 27.25 2.39
CA LEU A 374 25.59 25.87 2.55
C LEU A 374 26.98 25.79 1.92
N ASP A 375 27.96 25.27 2.66
CA ASP A 375 29.31 25.01 2.18
C ASP A 375 29.77 23.65 2.73
N GLY A 376 30.04 22.70 1.84
CA GLY A 376 30.48 21.34 2.17
C GLY A 376 29.77 20.23 1.39
N PRO A 377 30.00 18.96 1.77
CA PRO A 377 29.35 17.82 1.12
C PRO A 377 27.84 17.81 1.40
N VAL A 378 27.06 17.41 0.39
CA VAL A 378 25.59 17.40 0.42
C VAL A 378 25.04 16.09 -0.09
N GLN A 379 23.82 15.80 0.34
CA GLN A 379 22.94 14.85 -0.33
C GLN A 379 21.84 15.60 -1.07
N TRP A 380 21.33 15.03 -2.15
CA TRP A 380 20.33 15.66 -3.00
C TRP A 380 18.96 15.03 -2.77
N VAL A 381 17.96 15.88 -2.53
CA VAL A 381 16.56 15.47 -2.30
C VAL A 381 15.72 15.97 -3.45
N TRP A 382 14.91 15.10 -4.05
CA TRP A 382 14.02 15.46 -5.15
C TRP A 382 12.92 16.44 -4.68
N GLU A 383 12.63 17.48 -5.45
CA GLU A 383 11.64 18.52 -5.11
C GLU A 383 10.51 18.64 -6.14
N GLY A 384 10.78 18.38 -7.42
CA GLY A 384 9.81 18.55 -8.49
C GLY A 384 10.33 18.06 -9.83
N SER A 385 9.45 18.01 -10.83
CA SER A 385 9.82 17.70 -12.20
C SER A 385 10.79 18.75 -12.73
N ALA A 386 11.83 18.28 -13.42
CA ALA A 386 12.70 19.14 -14.22
C ALA A 386 11.91 19.81 -15.36
N PRO A 387 12.34 20.98 -15.84
CA PRO A 387 11.78 21.58 -17.05
C PRO A 387 11.85 20.62 -18.23
N ILE A 388 10.71 20.34 -18.87
CA ILE A 388 10.61 19.42 -20.01
C ILE A 388 10.38 20.23 -21.28
N PRO A 389 11.35 20.32 -22.20
CA PRO A 389 11.14 21.02 -23.46
C PRO A 389 10.03 20.35 -24.28
N THR A 390 9.13 21.14 -24.85
CA THR A 390 8.05 20.66 -25.74
C THR A 390 8.58 20.01 -27.02
N LYS A 391 9.77 20.42 -27.46
CA LYS A 391 10.48 19.88 -28.62
C LYS A 391 11.99 19.95 -28.36
N PRO A 392 12.81 19.11 -29.02
CA PRO A 392 14.26 19.26 -28.99
C PRO A 392 14.66 20.69 -29.36
N PHE A 393 15.56 21.29 -28.57
CA PHE A 393 16.05 22.66 -28.76
C PHE A 393 15.00 23.79 -28.65
N SER A 394 13.86 23.54 -28.02
CA SER A 394 12.82 24.55 -27.75
C SER A 394 13.03 25.26 -26.41
N SER A 395 12.74 26.57 -26.37
CA SER A 395 12.59 27.34 -25.12
C SER A 395 11.20 27.20 -24.49
N ALA A 396 10.24 26.58 -25.18
CA ALA A 396 8.92 26.30 -24.65
C ALA A 396 8.91 24.99 -23.88
N TYR A 397 8.42 25.01 -22.64
CA TYR A 397 8.32 23.86 -21.76
C TYR A 397 6.91 23.28 -21.71
N VAL A 398 6.80 22.02 -21.30
CA VAL A 398 5.52 21.43 -20.91
C VAL A 398 4.98 22.25 -19.74
N GLU A 399 3.80 22.82 -19.91
CA GLU A 399 3.14 23.68 -18.92
C GLU A 399 3.14 23.03 -17.54
N GLY A 400 3.63 23.73 -16.53
CA GLY A 400 3.76 23.26 -15.15
C GLY A 400 5.08 22.55 -14.84
N THR A 401 6.08 22.64 -15.72
CA THR A 401 7.45 22.14 -15.46
C THR A 401 8.49 23.25 -15.43
N GLU A 402 8.09 24.47 -15.77
CA GLU A 402 8.94 25.65 -15.84
C GLU A 402 9.59 25.94 -14.48
N GLN A 403 10.90 26.14 -14.49
CA GLN A 403 11.65 26.65 -13.34
C GLN A 403 11.71 28.18 -13.35
N PHE A 404 11.48 28.83 -14.49
CA PHE A 404 11.60 30.28 -14.64
C PHE A 404 10.29 30.90 -15.13
N SER A 405 9.99 32.12 -14.68
CA SER A 405 8.81 32.86 -15.12
C SER A 405 9.07 34.37 -15.15
N LEU A 406 8.51 35.04 -16.16
CA LEU A 406 8.62 36.49 -16.30
C LEU A 406 7.67 37.20 -15.31
N PRO A 407 8.04 38.40 -14.82
CA PRO A 407 7.11 39.25 -14.08
C PRO A 407 5.82 39.52 -14.87
N GLY A 408 4.67 39.49 -14.19
CA GLY A 408 3.34 39.65 -14.80
C GLY A 408 2.79 38.44 -15.56
N ALA A 409 3.62 37.45 -15.91
CA ALA A 409 3.14 36.22 -16.54
C ALA A 409 2.30 35.37 -15.57
N ALA A 410 1.46 34.48 -16.08
CA ALA A 410 0.76 33.52 -15.23
C ALA A 410 1.79 32.56 -14.58
N CYS A 411 1.71 32.38 -13.27
CA CYS A 411 2.58 31.49 -12.52
C CYS A 411 2.42 30.04 -13.03
N PRO A 412 3.47 29.40 -13.56
CA PRO A 412 3.34 28.10 -14.21
C PRO A 412 3.18 26.95 -13.22
N ARG A 413 3.75 27.07 -12.01
CA ARG A 413 3.66 26.06 -10.94
C ARG A 413 3.58 26.72 -9.56
N GLY A 414 2.75 26.17 -8.69
CA GLY A 414 2.65 26.63 -7.30
C GLY A 414 3.96 26.45 -6.51
N GLY A 415 4.18 27.31 -5.52
CA GLY A 415 5.32 27.20 -4.60
C GLY A 415 6.02 28.53 -4.36
N ARG A 416 7.25 28.45 -3.89
CA ARG A 416 8.13 29.58 -3.60
C ARG A 416 8.94 29.95 -4.82
N TRP A 417 9.07 31.26 -5.03
CA TRP A 417 9.79 31.87 -6.12
C TRP A 417 10.73 32.94 -5.60
N VAL A 418 11.95 33.00 -6.11
CA VAL A 418 12.93 34.04 -5.80
C VAL A 418 13.22 34.86 -7.06
N ALA A 419 13.33 36.17 -6.90
CA ALA A 419 13.74 37.03 -8.01
C ALA A 419 15.24 36.87 -8.27
N ARG A 420 15.61 36.65 -9.54
CA ARG A 420 16.99 36.72 -10.01
C ARG A 420 17.14 37.82 -11.04
N VAL A 421 18.22 38.58 -10.93
CA VAL A 421 18.51 39.75 -11.76
C VAL A 421 19.81 39.50 -12.50
N ARG A 422 19.83 39.71 -13.81
CA ARG A 422 21.07 39.66 -14.61
C ARG A 422 22.01 40.76 -14.14
N ALA A 423 23.15 40.36 -13.58
CA ALA A 423 24.20 41.28 -13.13
C ALA A 423 24.99 41.84 -14.32
N ASN A 424 25.20 41.02 -15.37
CA ASN A 424 25.96 41.38 -16.57
C ASN A 424 25.14 41.05 -17.84
N ALA A 425 24.29 41.97 -18.29
CA ALA A 425 23.41 41.73 -19.45
C ALA A 425 24.15 41.61 -20.79
N ASP A 426 25.40 42.10 -20.88
CA ASP A 426 26.17 42.22 -22.13
C ASP A 426 27.08 41.02 -22.44
N TYR A 427 27.11 39.99 -21.59
CA TYR A 427 27.99 38.82 -21.74
C TYR A 427 27.22 37.56 -22.19
N SER A 428 27.89 36.68 -22.95
CA SER A 428 27.33 35.42 -23.45
C SER A 428 26.94 34.42 -22.35
N THR A 429 27.51 34.56 -21.14
CA THR A 429 27.15 33.81 -19.94
C THR A 429 26.66 34.78 -18.87
N PRO A 430 25.34 35.04 -18.78
CA PRO A 430 24.80 35.99 -17.83
C PRO A 430 25.03 35.50 -16.39
N GLU A 431 25.69 36.33 -15.57
CA GLU A 431 25.74 36.15 -14.12
C GLU A 431 24.42 36.64 -13.52
N TYR A 432 23.86 35.88 -12.59
CA TYR A 432 22.60 36.23 -11.92
C TYR A 432 22.87 36.54 -10.44
N ARG A 433 22.30 37.66 -9.98
CA ARG A 433 22.20 37.99 -8.56
C ARG A 433 20.80 37.68 -8.07
N TYR A 434 20.69 36.93 -6.98
CA TYR A 434 19.41 36.65 -6.33
C TYR A 434 19.02 37.79 -5.38
N ASP A 435 17.77 38.22 -5.44
CA ASP A 435 17.18 39.13 -4.46
C ASP A 435 16.50 38.32 -3.36
N LEU A 436 17.29 37.94 -2.35
CA LEU A 436 16.84 37.09 -1.24
C LEU A 436 15.80 37.78 -0.35
N SER A 437 15.67 39.11 -0.42
CA SER A 437 14.61 39.84 0.28
C SER A 437 13.22 39.64 -0.34
N ARG A 438 13.15 38.98 -1.50
CA ARG A 438 11.93 38.81 -2.31
C ARG A 438 11.69 37.35 -2.66
N ILE A 439 11.43 36.55 -1.63
CA ILE A 439 10.86 35.22 -1.81
C ILE A 439 9.34 35.36 -1.70
N VAL A 440 8.63 34.98 -2.76
CA VAL A 440 7.16 35.03 -2.82
C VAL A 440 6.59 33.63 -2.93
N THR A 441 5.45 33.38 -2.30
CA THR A 441 4.69 32.15 -2.49
C THR A 441 3.54 32.42 -3.46
N MET A 442 3.56 31.74 -4.60
CA MET A 442 2.58 31.90 -5.67
C MET A 442 1.73 30.63 -5.81
N ARG A 443 0.46 30.81 -6.16
CA ARG A 443 -0.39 29.72 -6.66
C ARG A 443 -0.34 29.70 -8.19
N ARG A 444 -0.42 28.52 -8.81
CA ARG A 444 -0.49 28.40 -10.26
C ARG A 444 -1.62 29.27 -10.82
N GLY A 445 -1.34 29.92 -11.96
CA GLY A 445 -2.26 30.80 -12.65
C GLY A 445 -2.35 32.21 -12.08
N GLN A 446 -1.83 32.47 -10.87
CA GLN A 446 -1.72 33.85 -10.36
C GLN A 446 -0.67 34.62 -11.18
N PRO A 447 -0.91 35.90 -11.51
CA PRO A 447 0.09 36.71 -12.18
C PRO A 447 1.33 36.87 -11.29
N MET A 448 2.51 36.59 -11.82
CA MET A 448 3.79 36.76 -11.14
C MET A 448 3.97 38.22 -10.72
N SER A 449 4.36 38.44 -9.47
CA SER A 449 4.58 39.77 -8.91
C SER A 449 5.57 40.58 -9.77
N SER A 450 5.36 41.88 -9.91
CA SER A 450 6.34 42.78 -10.51
C SER A 450 7.63 42.80 -9.69
N ILE A 451 8.78 42.76 -10.34
CA ILE A 451 10.08 42.96 -9.69
C ILE A 451 10.41 44.47 -9.78
N SER A 452 10.59 45.16 -8.65
CA SER A 452 10.92 46.59 -8.71
C SER A 452 12.31 46.80 -9.32
N ASN A 453 12.50 47.88 -10.09
CA ASN A 453 13.72 48.17 -10.86
C ASN A 453 14.04 47.12 -11.94
N ASP A 454 13.05 46.35 -12.37
CA ASP A 454 13.17 45.44 -13.49
C ASP A 454 13.17 46.20 -14.82
N ALA A 455 14.37 46.50 -15.32
CA ALA A 455 14.56 47.04 -16.67
C ALA A 455 14.41 45.96 -17.77
N GLY A 456 13.61 44.92 -17.52
CA GLY A 456 13.51 43.71 -18.36
C GLY A 456 14.67 42.73 -18.17
N ASN A 457 15.39 42.84 -17.05
CA ASN A 457 16.59 42.06 -16.74
C ASN A 457 16.40 41.10 -15.56
N ALA A 458 15.19 41.02 -15.02
CA ALA A 458 14.87 40.15 -13.90
C ALA A 458 13.82 39.11 -14.29
N GLU A 459 13.92 37.94 -13.67
CA GLU A 459 12.93 36.89 -13.78
C GLU A 459 12.78 36.18 -12.43
N TRP A 460 11.71 35.42 -12.30
CA TRP A 460 11.45 34.58 -11.15
C TRP A 460 12.00 33.19 -11.37
N GLU A 461 12.64 32.63 -10.35
CA GLU A 461 13.10 31.24 -10.30
C GLU A 461 12.35 30.47 -9.22
N TRP A 462 11.81 29.31 -9.59
CA TRP A 462 11.13 28.41 -8.68
C TRP A 462 12.14 27.72 -7.78
N VAL A 463 11.90 27.75 -6.47
CA VAL A 463 12.82 27.28 -5.44
C VAL A 463 12.19 26.21 -4.54
N GLY A 464 11.12 25.55 -4.99
CA GLY A 464 10.41 24.52 -4.23
C GLY A 464 9.02 24.95 -3.75
N VAL A 465 8.39 24.13 -2.91
CA VAL A 465 7.11 24.45 -2.24
C VAL A 465 7.34 25.04 -0.87
#